data_AF-A0A953L1V5-F1
#
_entry.id   AF-A0A953L1V5-F1
#
_cell.length_a   1.000
_cell.length_b   1.000
_cell.length_c   1.000
_cell.angle_alpha   90.00
_cell.angle_beta   90.00
_cell.angle_gamma   90.00
#
_symmetry.space_group_name_H-M   'P 1'
#
loop_
_entity.id
_entity.type
_entity.pdbx_description
1 polymer ?
#
loop_
_entity_poly.entity_id
_entity_poly.type
_entity_poly.pdbx_seq_one_letter_code
_entity_poly.pdbx_strand_id
1 'polypeptide(L)'
;MNAGYEPAIAKALCNELGVTCTFVPTYDLDARFELLNNGSADLALADITVTPEREGIVDFIEPYYYGSNFQIYSANETVNITNGWEGLAGKPVCITEGSASEQIATRLNLTPVVIPSADEAATQEQVLANIRNGECIGFFTDYVSGTKFDLSPIELPAQSADPNAPTYLGMAVAKGNEELKKEITAANEALFKGGAESTILALERQLLVANGLKANAELAAVANPAPVPAPGPYPVALPVPAPAPIPAPVPALAPVPAPIPTPTPAPVPAPIVPASPSSVPAPASGATKPWIVVTFAITFIIGAFAFGV
;
A
#
# COMPACT_ATOMS: atom_id res chain seq x y z
N MET A 1 23.81 -2.93 -4.50
CA MET A 1 22.81 -1.99 -5.07
C MET A 1 21.76 -2.68 -5.96
N ASN A 2 22.01 -3.84 -6.59
CA ASN A 2 21.08 -4.43 -7.59
C ASN A 2 20.48 -5.80 -7.20
N ALA A 3 20.51 -6.18 -5.93
CA ALA A 3 20.04 -7.50 -5.47
C ALA A 3 19.03 -7.31 -4.33
N GLY A 4 18.01 -8.16 -4.28
CA GLY A 4 16.87 -8.04 -3.37
C GLY A 4 15.56 -8.31 -4.12
N TYR A 5 14.48 -8.57 -3.36
CA TYR A 5 13.16 -8.88 -3.91
C TYR A 5 12.64 -7.77 -4.83
N GLU A 6 12.70 -6.56 -4.29
CA GLU A 6 12.26 -5.31 -4.89
C GLU A 6 13.05 -4.94 -6.17
N PRO A 7 14.40 -4.91 -6.16
CA PRO A 7 15.16 -4.75 -7.39
C PRO A 7 14.92 -5.85 -8.44
N ALA A 8 14.60 -7.08 -8.00
CA ALA A 8 14.28 -8.17 -8.93
C ALA A 8 12.91 -7.97 -9.59
N ILE A 9 11.91 -7.48 -8.86
CA ILE A 9 10.61 -7.10 -9.42
C ILE A 9 10.78 -5.97 -10.44
N ALA A 10 11.50 -4.89 -10.10
CA ALA A 10 11.73 -3.81 -11.06
C ALA A 10 12.44 -4.28 -12.34
N LYS A 11 13.44 -5.16 -12.22
CA LYS A 11 14.11 -5.74 -13.39
C LYS A 11 13.14 -6.58 -14.24
N ALA A 12 12.30 -7.39 -13.61
CA ALA A 12 11.30 -8.19 -14.32
C ALA A 12 10.30 -7.28 -15.04
N LEU A 13 9.83 -6.22 -14.38
CA LEU A 13 8.95 -5.21 -14.96
C LEU A 13 9.59 -4.47 -16.15
N CYS A 14 10.84 -4.02 -16.01
CA CYS A 14 11.59 -3.38 -17.10
C CYS A 14 11.78 -4.31 -18.30
N ASN A 15 12.06 -5.59 -18.05
CA ASN A 15 12.17 -6.59 -19.10
C ASN A 15 10.84 -6.78 -19.85
N GLU A 16 9.72 -6.87 -19.12
CA GLU A 16 8.37 -6.98 -19.71
C GLU A 16 8.02 -5.75 -20.55
N LEU A 17 8.42 -4.55 -20.10
CA LEU A 17 8.20 -3.29 -20.80
C LEU A 17 9.19 -3.06 -21.96
N GLY A 18 10.25 -3.87 -22.07
CA GLY A 18 11.30 -3.69 -23.07
C GLY A 18 12.13 -2.42 -22.88
N VAL A 19 12.31 -1.98 -21.63
CA VAL A 19 13.04 -0.76 -21.25
C VAL A 19 14.21 -1.08 -20.33
N THR A 20 15.10 -0.10 -20.14
CA THR A 20 16.19 -0.26 -19.16
C THR A 20 15.86 0.43 -17.85
N CYS A 21 16.09 -0.28 -16.73
CA CYS A 21 15.92 0.25 -15.38
C CYS A 21 17.17 1.02 -14.93
N THR A 22 16.98 2.24 -14.44
CA THR A 22 17.99 3.00 -13.69
C THR A 22 17.52 3.13 -12.24
N PHE A 23 18.39 2.80 -11.28
CA PHE A 23 18.04 2.80 -9.86
C PHE A 23 18.54 4.07 -9.17
N VAL A 24 17.66 4.76 -8.45
CA VAL A 24 17.99 5.95 -7.65
C VAL A 24 17.79 5.63 -6.16
N PRO A 25 18.85 5.68 -5.33
CA PRO A 25 18.70 5.45 -3.90
C PRO A 25 18.06 6.66 -3.21
N THR A 26 17.14 6.41 -2.28
CA THR A 26 16.58 7.42 -1.37
C THR A 26 16.47 6.89 0.05
N TYR A 27 16.97 7.68 0.99
CA TYR A 27 16.95 7.35 2.42
C TYR A 27 15.79 8.05 3.15
N ASP A 28 15.49 9.27 2.73
CA ASP A 28 14.25 9.95 3.12
C ASP A 28 13.05 9.25 2.47
N LEU A 29 12.13 8.79 3.31
CA LEU A 29 10.98 8.00 2.89
C LEU A 29 9.96 8.84 2.10
N ASP A 30 9.80 10.11 2.45
CA ASP A 30 8.82 11.00 1.82
C ASP A 30 9.37 11.65 0.55
N ALA A 31 10.69 11.90 0.49
CA ALA A 31 11.37 12.40 -0.71
C ALA A 31 11.16 11.50 -1.94
N ARG A 32 10.83 10.22 -1.74
CA ARG A 32 10.46 9.27 -2.82
C ARG A 32 9.29 9.79 -3.64
N PHE A 33 8.27 10.33 -2.97
CA PHE A 33 7.07 10.84 -3.62
C PHE A 33 7.35 12.19 -4.30
N GLU A 34 8.27 12.98 -3.76
CA GLU A 34 8.73 14.22 -4.42
C GLU A 34 9.44 13.93 -5.74
N LEU A 35 10.30 12.90 -5.80
CA LEU A 35 10.97 12.48 -7.04
C LEU A 35 9.98 12.04 -8.11
N LEU A 36 8.87 11.38 -7.72
CA LEU A 36 7.79 11.07 -8.66
C LEU A 36 7.12 12.34 -9.15
N ASN A 37 6.69 13.20 -8.23
CA ASN A 37 5.88 14.37 -8.54
C ASN A 37 6.66 15.46 -9.30
N ASN A 38 7.98 15.51 -9.17
CA ASN A 38 8.85 16.41 -9.94
C ASN A 38 9.39 15.78 -11.24
N GLY A 39 9.07 14.51 -11.52
CA GLY A 39 9.48 13.79 -12.73
C GLY A 39 10.94 13.33 -12.74
N SER A 40 11.64 13.36 -11.60
CA SER A 40 13.00 12.81 -11.48
C SER A 40 13.02 11.28 -11.38
N ALA A 41 11.88 10.66 -11.03
CA ALA A 41 11.66 9.23 -11.06
C ALA A 41 10.30 8.92 -11.70
N ASP A 42 10.22 7.78 -12.39
CA ASP A 42 8.98 7.32 -13.04
C ASP A 42 8.18 6.39 -12.13
N LEU A 43 8.87 5.60 -11.31
CA LEU A 43 8.31 4.56 -10.46
C LEU A 43 9.00 4.55 -9.10
N ALA A 44 8.22 4.44 -8.03
CA ALA A 44 8.73 4.14 -6.70
C ALA A 44 8.32 2.71 -6.34
N LEU A 45 9.32 1.90 -5.98
CA LEU A 45 9.17 0.54 -5.48
C LEU A 45 10.19 0.42 -4.34
N ALA A 46 9.78 0.73 -3.12
CA ALA A 46 10.71 0.97 -2.02
C ALA A 46 10.05 0.75 -0.64
N ASP A 47 9.49 -0.43 -0.44
CA ASP A 47 8.79 -0.86 0.77
C ASP A 47 7.65 0.11 1.12
N ILE A 48 6.89 0.50 0.09
CA ILE A 48 5.88 1.55 0.20
C ILE A 48 4.56 0.92 0.57
N THR A 49 4.23 1.03 1.86
CA THR A 49 2.89 0.74 2.36
C THR A 49 1.83 1.63 1.69
N VAL A 50 0.77 1.01 1.16
CA VAL A 50 -0.37 1.71 0.54
C VAL A 50 -1.27 2.30 1.62
N THR A 51 -1.29 3.62 1.78
CA THR A 51 -2.12 4.30 2.80
C THR A 51 -3.04 5.33 2.17
N PRO A 52 -4.19 5.69 2.80
CA PRO A 52 -5.07 6.75 2.29
C PRO A 52 -4.34 8.08 2.07
N GLU A 53 -3.38 8.41 2.95
CA GLU A 53 -2.56 9.61 2.85
C GLU A 53 -1.67 9.57 1.60
N ARG A 54 -1.05 8.41 1.31
CA ARG A 54 -0.19 8.22 0.13
C ARG A 54 -1.01 8.15 -1.15
N GLU A 55 -2.18 7.51 -1.12
CA GLU A 55 -3.15 7.53 -2.23
C GLU A 55 -3.58 8.95 -2.60
N GLY A 56 -3.55 9.89 -1.66
CA GLY A 56 -3.80 11.31 -1.92
C GLY A 56 -2.73 12.00 -2.78
N ILE A 57 -1.49 11.50 -2.79
CA ILE A 57 -0.32 12.19 -3.38
C ILE A 57 0.38 11.42 -4.50
N VAL A 58 0.08 10.13 -4.66
CA VAL A 58 0.56 9.28 -5.75
C VAL A 58 -0.54 8.36 -6.25
N ASP A 59 -0.32 7.71 -7.38
CA ASP A 59 -1.17 6.62 -7.86
C ASP A 59 -0.46 5.28 -7.71
N PHE A 60 -1.06 4.38 -6.93
CA PHE A 60 -0.54 3.03 -6.79
C PHE A 60 -0.89 2.15 -7.98
N ILE A 61 -0.01 1.18 -8.23
CA ILE A 61 -0.16 0.13 -9.23
C ILE A 61 -0.70 -1.12 -8.55
N GLU A 62 -1.81 -1.62 -9.07
CA GLU A 62 -2.37 -2.92 -8.72
C GLU A 62 -1.97 -3.97 -9.79
N PRO A 63 -1.98 -5.28 -9.47
CA PRO A 63 -2.02 -5.82 -8.11
C PRO A 63 -0.79 -5.46 -7.27
N TYR A 64 -0.96 -5.31 -5.95
CA TYR A 64 0.14 -5.04 -5.03
C TYR A 64 1.12 -6.22 -4.95
N TYR A 65 2.42 -5.92 -4.79
CA TYR A 65 3.48 -6.92 -4.94
C TYR A 65 3.79 -7.69 -3.65
N TYR A 66 3.26 -7.26 -2.51
CA TYR A 66 3.40 -7.98 -1.24
C TYR A 66 2.37 -7.50 -0.21
N GLY A 67 2.04 -8.37 0.76
CA GLY A 67 1.25 -8.01 1.93
C GLY A 67 2.09 -8.02 3.22
N SER A 68 2.04 -6.97 4.03
CA SER A 68 2.81 -6.86 5.27
C SER A 68 1.96 -6.24 6.39
N ASN A 69 1.70 -7.02 7.43
CA ASN A 69 0.92 -6.57 8.58
C ASN A 69 1.82 -5.91 9.63
N PHE A 70 1.29 -4.89 10.30
CA PHE A 70 2.00 -4.17 11.35
C PHE A 70 1.96 -4.85 12.72
N GLN A 71 3.09 -4.81 13.42
CA GLN A 71 3.32 -5.42 14.74
C GLN A 71 4.25 -4.54 15.59
N ILE A 72 4.42 -4.91 16.86
CA ILE A 72 5.49 -4.37 17.71
C ILE A 72 6.62 -5.40 17.78
N TYR A 73 7.85 -5.00 17.51
CA TYR A 73 9.04 -5.85 17.63
C TYR A 73 9.83 -5.44 18.87
N SER A 74 10.08 -6.36 19.79
CA SER A 74 10.77 -6.05 21.04
C SER A 74 11.83 -7.09 21.40
N ALA A 75 12.85 -6.63 22.13
CA ALA A 75 13.82 -7.50 22.78
C ALA A 75 13.25 -8.11 24.08
N ASN A 76 12.14 -7.56 24.57
CA ASN A 76 11.49 -8.01 25.80
C ASN A 76 10.14 -8.67 25.50
N GLU A 77 10.13 -10.00 25.40
CA GLU A 77 8.93 -10.81 25.15
C GLU A 77 7.88 -10.76 26.28
N THR A 78 8.22 -10.16 27.43
CA THR A 78 7.25 -9.95 28.53
C THR A 78 6.40 -8.70 28.35
N VAL A 79 6.71 -7.84 27.37
CA VAL A 79 5.88 -6.68 27.04
C VAL A 79 4.51 -7.19 26.58
N ASN A 80 3.49 -6.89 27.37
CA ASN A 80 2.12 -7.26 27.09
C ASN A 80 1.31 -6.01 26.73
N ILE A 81 0.73 -6.01 25.54
CA ILE A 81 -0.08 -4.91 25.01
C ILE A 81 -1.51 -5.45 24.90
N THR A 82 -2.37 -4.93 25.76
CA THR A 82 -3.79 -5.32 25.82
C THR A 82 -4.62 -4.27 25.10
N ASN A 83 -5.78 -4.66 24.55
CA ASN A 83 -6.66 -3.76 23.78
C ASN A 83 -6.03 -3.24 22.48
N GLY A 84 -5.30 -4.13 21.77
CA GLY A 84 -4.80 -3.85 20.42
C GLY A 84 -3.99 -2.56 20.34
N TRP A 85 -4.33 -1.72 19.37
CA TRP A 85 -3.62 -0.49 19.06
C TRP A 85 -3.85 0.63 20.08
N GLU A 86 -5.05 0.77 20.67
CA GLU A 86 -5.27 1.74 21.76
C GLU A 86 -4.47 1.38 23.01
N GLY A 87 -4.12 0.10 23.15
CA GLY A 87 -3.17 -0.39 24.14
C GLY A 87 -1.79 0.28 24.08
N LEU A 88 -1.45 0.94 22.96
CA LEU A 88 -0.20 1.69 22.79
C LEU A 88 -0.28 3.13 23.34
N ALA A 89 -1.46 3.61 23.73
CA ALA A 89 -1.61 4.97 24.23
C ALA A 89 -0.69 5.22 25.45
N GLY A 90 0.14 6.26 25.34
CA GLY A 90 1.13 6.62 26.37
C GLY A 90 2.30 5.64 26.52
N LYS A 91 2.42 4.60 25.67
CA LYS A 91 3.59 3.72 25.63
C LYS A 91 4.58 4.23 24.59
N PRO A 92 5.88 4.32 24.91
CA PRO A 92 6.87 4.79 23.96
C PRO A 92 7.24 3.66 23.00
N VAL A 93 6.74 3.70 21.78
CA VAL A 93 7.16 2.81 20.68
C VAL A 93 8.02 3.60 19.70
N CYS A 94 9.09 2.99 19.22
CA CYS A 94 9.93 3.57 18.18
C CYS A 94 9.19 3.44 16.84
N ILE A 95 9.26 4.48 16.01
CA ILE A 95 8.83 4.48 14.61
C ILE A 95 9.88 5.21 13.78
N THR A 96 9.84 5.04 12.46
CA THR A 96 10.68 5.81 11.54
C THR A 96 9.89 6.99 10.97
N GLU A 97 10.50 8.17 10.89
CA GLU A 97 9.97 9.36 10.21
C GLU A 97 9.63 9.04 8.74
N GLY A 98 8.47 9.51 8.26
CA GLY A 98 7.94 9.27 6.91
C GLY A 98 7.35 7.86 6.70
N SER A 99 7.36 7.01 7.72
CA SER A 99 6.84 5.64 7.62
C SER A 99 5.32 5.57 7.75
N ALA A 100 4.72 4.46 7.29
CA ALA A 100 3.31 4.21 7.55
C ALA A 100 3.01 4.02 9.04
N SER A 101 3.98 3.55 9.84
CA SER A 101 3.84 3.50 11.31
C SER A 101 3.62 4.89 11.91
N GLU A 102 4.25 5.93 11.35
CA GLU A 102 4.04 7.32 11.77
C GLU A 102 2.62 7.81 11.46
N GLN A 103 2.12 7.48 10.26
CA GLN A 103 0.76 7.83 9.86
C GLN A 103 -0.27 7.13 10.74
N ILE A 104 -0.08 5.82 11.00
CA ILE A 104 -0.95 5.06 11.91
C ILE A 104 -0.87 5.64 13.33
N ALA A 105 0.32 5.93 13.84
CA ALA A 105 0.49 6.53 15.16
C ALA A 105 -0.22 7.89 15.27
N THR A 106 -0.17 8.70 14.21
CA THR A 106 -0.87 9.99 14.14
C THR A 106 -2.39 9.79 14.14
N ARG A 107 -2.93 8.91 13.29
CA ARG A 107 -4.37 8.61 13.22
C ARG A 107 -4.93 8.12 14.56
N LEU A 108 -4.12 7.36 15.29
CA LEU A 108 -4.47 6.79 16.59
C LEU A 108 -4.09 7.68 17.78
N ASN A 109 -3.56 8.89 17.53
CA ASN A 109 -3.12 9.83 18.57
C ASN A 109 -2.16 9.20 19.59
N LEU A 110 -1.22 8.39 19.10
CA LEU A 110 -0.14 7.81 19.89
C LEU A 110 0.98 8.85 20.06
N THR A 111 1.85 8.61 21.05
CA THR A 111 3.03 9.45 21.32
C THR A 111 4.30 8.63 21.13
N PRO A 112 4.68 8.29 19.89
CA PRO A 112 5.82 7.44 19.62
C PRO A 112 7.14 8.22 19.79
N VAL A 113 8.24 7.48 19.85
CA VAL A 113 9.60 8.01 19.67
C VAL A 113 9.92 7.97 18.19
N VAL A 114 10.05 9.14 17.57
CA VAL A 114 10.32 9.26 16.12
C VAL A 114 11.83 9.17 15.87
N ILE A 115 12.23 8.17 15.10
CA ILE A 115 13.60 7.99 14.61
C ILE A 115 13.70 8.65 13.23
N PRO A 116 14.60 9.63 13.03
CA PRO A 116 14.80 10.23 11.72
C PRO A 116 15.08 9.18 10.65
N SER A 117 14.52 9.38 9.45
CA SER A 117 14.81 8.49 8.33
C SER A 117 16.28 8.65 7.91
N ALA A 118 16.95 7.52 7.74
CA ALA A 118 18.35 7.46 7.35
C ALA A 118 18.58 6.21 6.48
N ASP A 119 19.83 5.90 6.15
CA ASP A 119 20.12 4.58 5.62
C ASP A 119 19.67 3.49 6.60
N GLU A 120 19.40 2.29 6.07
CA GLU A 120 18.75 1.21 6.83
C GLU A 120 19.59 0.79 8.05
N ALA A 121 20.93 0.77 7.93
CA ALA A 121 21.81 0.36 9.02
C ALA A 121 21.81 1.38 10.16
N ALA A 122 21.90 2.68 9.85
CA ALA A 122 21.79 3.74 10.83
C ALA A 122 20.42 3.73 11.54
N THR A 123 19.34 3.54 10.77
CA THR A 123 17.98 3.43 11.33
C THR A 123 17.87 2.21 12.26
N GLN A 124 18.41 1.06 11.85
CA GLN A 124 18.40 -0.17 12.67
C GLN A 124 19.17 -0.01 13.97
N GLU A 125 20.38 0.55 13.89
CA GLU A 125 21.23 0.80 15.05
C GLU A 125 20.52 1.69 16.07
N GLN A 126 19.91 2.79 15.61
CA GLN A 126 19.22 3.72 16.49
C GLN A 126 17.98 3.09 17.14
N VAL A 127 17.15 2.35 16.38
CA VAL A 127 15.99 1.63 16.93
C VAL A 127 16.41 0.63 18.01
N LEU A 128 17.45 -0.18 17.73
CA LEU A 128 17.96 -1.16 18.70
C LEU A 128 18.55 -0.48 19.94
N ALA A 129 19.26 0.63 19.78
CA ALA A 129 19.81 1.42 20.88
C ALA A 129 18.69 1.96 21.79
N ASN A 130 17.63 2.54 21.21
CA ASN A 130 16.51 3.09 21.97
C ASN A 130 15.74 2.01 22.74
N ILE A 131 15.58 0.82 22.15
CA ILE A 131 14.97 -0.33 22.85
C ILE A 131 15.86 -0.80 24.01
N ARG A 132 17.19 -0.95 23.78
CA ARG A 132 18.14 -1.38 24.82
C ARG A 132 18.24 -0.40 25.99
N ASN A 133 18.14 0.90 25.70
CA ASN A 133 18.19 1.96 26.70
C ASN A 133 16.86 2.17 27.43
N GLY A 134 15.79 1.45 27.05
CA GLY A 134 14.46 1.58 27.63
C GLY A 134 13.72 2.86 27.22
N GLU A 135 14.20 3.55 26.17
CA GLU A 135 13.51 4.70 25.57
C GLU A 135 12.28 4.25 24.79
N CYS A 136 12.33 3.06 24.19
CA CYS A 136 11.21 2.42 23.51
C CYS A 136 10.93 1.04 24.12
N ILE A 137 9.66 0.68 24.26
CA ILE A 137 9.26 -0.69 24.63
C ILE A 137 9.37 -1.68 23.44
N GLY A 138 9.53 -1.15 22.22
CA GLY A 138 9.64 -1.90 20.98
C GLY A 138 9.59 -0.99 19.76
N PHE A 139 9.74 -1.58 18.58
CA PHE A 139 9.67 -0.95 17.29
C PHE A 139 8.32 -1.26 16.63
N PHE A 140 7.56 -0.23 16.32
CA PHE A 140 6.28 -0.34 15.62
C PHE A 140 6.53 -0.28 14.11
N THR A 141 6.38 -1.42 13.43
CA THR A 141 6.67 -1.54 11.99
C THR A 141 5.93 -2.72 11.36
N ASP A 142 5.95 -2.80 10.04
CA ASP A 142 5.38 -3.90 9.28
C ASP A 142 6.23 -5.18 9.39
N TYR A 143 5.64 -6.32 9.00
CA TYR A 143 6.26 -7.63 9.12
C TYR A 143 7.62 -7.74 8.41
N VAL A 144 7.71 -7.27 7.17
CA VAL A 144 8.94 -7.34 6.36
C VAL A 144 10.03 -6.52 7.03
N SER A 145 9.74 -5.27 7.39
CA SER A 145 10.69 -4.39 8.07
C SER A 145 11.14 -4.93 9.41
N GLY A 146 10.23 -5.44 10.23
CA GLY A 146 10.54 -5.91 11.58
C GLY A 146 11.40 -7.18 11.60
N THR A 147 11.26 -8.06 10.62
CA THR A 147 12.11 -9.27 10.51
C THR A 147 13.58 -8.99 10.21
N LYS A 148 13.93 -7.75 9.87
CA LYS A 148 15.33 -7.32 9.68
C LYS A 148 16.08 -7.12 11.00
N PHE A 149 15.36 -7.13 12.12
CA PHE A 149 15.90 -6.92 13.46
C PHE A 149 15.97 -8.22 14.25
N ASP A 150 16.97 -8.34 15.11
CA ASP A 150 17.04 -9.40 16.13
C ASP A 150 16.10 -9.08 17.30
N LEU A 151 14.79 -9.08 17.01
CA LEU A 151 13.70 -8.75 17.91
C LEU A 151 12.53 -9.73 17.70
N SER A 152 11.81 -10.02 18.77
CA SER A 152 10.64 -10.90 18.72
C SER A 152 9.36 -10.09 18.44
N PRO A 153 8.47 -10.56 17.57
CA PRO A 153 7.18 -9.91 17.35
C PRO A 153 6.27 -10.10 18.56
N ILE A 154 5.60 -9.02 18.94
CA ILE A 154 4.50 -8.96 19.89
C ILE A 154 3.25 -8.72 19.06
N GLU A 155 2.45 -9.79 18.90
CA GLU A 155 1.17 -9.69 18.23
C GLU A 155 0.21 -8.86 19.07
N LEU A 156 -0.33 -7.80 18.47
CA LEU A 156 -1.39 -7.03 19.09
C LEU A 156 -2.71 -7.83 18.99
N PRO A 157 -3.52 -7.90 20.06
CA PRO A 157 -4.84 -8.51 19.99
C PRO A 157 -5.63 -7.90 18.83
N ALA A 158 -6.27 -8.74 18.02
CA ALA A 158 -7.00 -8.34 16.80
C ALA A 158 -8.16 -7.34 17.03
N GLN A 159 -8.46 -7.00 18.28
CA GLN A 159 -9.52 -6.07 18.65
C GLN A 159 -8.97 -4.65 18.73
N SER A 160 -8.74 -4.07 17.55
CA SER A 160 -8.86 -2.63 17.25
C SER A 160 -8.05 -2.18 16.04
N ALA A 161 -7.95 -3.02 15.01
CA ALA A 161 -7.33 -2.60 13.76
C ALA A 161 -7.89 -1.24 13.36
N ASP A 162 -7.02 -0.24 13.17
CA ASP A 162 -7.39 0.88 12.31
C ASP A 162 -8.02 0.24 11.06
N PRO A 163 -9.29 0.53 10.73
CA PRO A 163 -9.93 -0.08 9.56
C PRO A 163 -9.19 0.28 8.25
N ASN A 164 -8.30 1.27 8.32
CA ASN A 164 -7.38 1.67 7.27
C ASN A 164 -5.94 1.26 7.54
N ALA A 165 -5.68 0.36 8.51
CA ALA A 165 -4.38 -0.23 8.75
C ALA A 165 -3.96 -0.91 7.45
N PRO A 166 -2.97 -0.36 6.75
CA PRO A 166 -2.63 -0.83 5.43
C PRO A 166 -1.89 -2.16 5.56
N THR A 167 -2.27 -3.13 4.73
CA THR A 167 -1.65 -4.46 4.72
C THR A 167 -0.84 -4.71 3.47
N TYR A 168 -0.75 -3.74 2.55
CA TYR A 168 -0.14 -3.94 1.23
C TYR A 168 1.05 -3.04 0.99
N LEU A 169 2.05 -3.59 0.30
CA LEU A 169 3.16 -2.87 -0.28
C LEU A 169 2.91 -2.68 -1.78
N GLY A 170 2.93 -1.44 -2.24
CA GLY A 170 2.55 -1.05 -3.59
C GLY A 170 3.67 -0.33 -4.34
N MET A 171 3.68 -0.49 -5.66
CA MET A 171 4.44 0.39 -6.54
C MET A 171 3.64 1.68 -6.76
N ALA A 172 4.32 2.82 -6.86
CA ALA A 172 3.67 4.11 -7.05
C ALA A 172 4.25 4.86 -8.25
N VAL A 173 3.37 5.55 -8.98
CA VAL A 173 3.72 6.55 -9.99
C VAL A 173 3.22 7.92 -9.56
N ALA A 174 3.71 8.98 -10.22
CA ALA A 174 3.24 10.34 -9.98
C ALA A 174 1.71 10.45 -10.14
N LYS A 175 1.08 11.25 -9.27
CA LYS A 175 -0.38 11.42 -9.27
C LYS A 175 -0.88 11.97 -10.62
N GLY A 176 -1.92 11.35 -11.16
CA GLY A 176 -2.56 11.73 -12.42
C GLY A 176 -1.83 11.24 -13.68
N ASN A 177 -0.74 10.47 -13.55
CA ASN A 177 -0.04 9.90 -14.70
C ASN A 177 -0.71 8.60 -15.18
N GLU A 178 -1.94 8.72 -15.71
CA GLU A 178 -2.79 7.59 -16.11
C GLU A 178 -2.17 6.71 -17.21
N GLU A 179 -1.39 7.32 -18.12
CA GLU A 179 -0.72 6.58 -19.19
C GLU A 179 0.34 5.64 -18.63
N LEU A 180 1.27 6.18 -17.82
CA LEU A 180 2.32 5.37 -17.19
C LEU A 180 1.73 4.34 -16.22
N LYS A 181 0.72 4.75 -15.44
CA LYS A 181 -0.01 3.85 -14.54
C LYS A 181 -0.53 2.64 -15.29
N LYS A 182 -1.20 2.87 -16.43
CA LYS A 182 -1.76 1.80 -17.26
C LYS A 182 -0.68 0.88 -17.84
N GLU A 183 0.42 1.45 -18.35
CA GLU A 183 1.52 0.66 -18.90
C GLU A 183 2.17 -0.24 -17.84
N ILE A 184 2.49 0.34 -16.68
CA ILE A 184 3.12 -0.40 -15.58
C ILE A 184 2.15 -1.42 -14.98
N THR A 185 0.86 -1.11 -14.88
CA THR A 185 -0.18 -2.06 -14.45
C THR A 185 -0.20 -3.29 -15.36
N ALA A 186 -0.23 -3.11 -16.67
CA ALA A 186 -0.26 -4.22 -17.62
C ALA A 186 1.00 -5.12 -17.52
N ALA A 187 2.17 -4.51 -17.36
CA ALA A 187 3.42 -5.25 -17.17
C ALA A 187 3.47 -5.95 -15.81
N ASN A 188 2.98 -5.30 -14.75
CA ASN A 188 2.87 -5.89 -13.43
C ASN A 188 1.94 -7.10 -13.44
N GLU A 189 0.73 -6.99 -14.02
CA GLU A 189 -0.20 -8.10 -14.19
C GLU A 189 0.44 -9.30 -14.92
N ALA A 190 1.36 -9.06 -15.88
CA ALA A 190 2.08 -10.14 -16.54
C ALA A 190 2.98 -10.93 -15.58
N LEU A 191 3.59 -10.28 -14.59
CA LEU A 191 4.40 -10.95 -13.56
C LEU A 191 3.59 -11.87 -12.65
N PHE A 192 2.28 -11.63 -12.53
CA PHE A 192 1.34 -12.45 -11.76
C PHE A 192 0.77 -13.63 -12.56
N LYS A 193 0.92 -13.65 -13.88
CA LYS A 193 0.43 -14.77 -14.72
C LYS A 193 1.28 -16.01 -14.52
N GLY A 194 0.64 -17.18 -14.54
CA GLY A 194 1.31 -18.48 -14.40
C GLY A 194 0.93 -19.26 -13.14
N GLY A 195 0.01 -18.75 -12.31
CA GLY A 195 -0.41 -19.43 -11.10
C GLY A 195 0.76 -19.57 -10.13
N ALA A 196 0.94 -20.78 -9.58
CA ALA A 196 2.05 -21.09 -8.67
C ALA A 196 3.45 -20.84 -9.28
N GLU A 197 3.57 -20.84 -10.61
CA GLU A 197 4.83 -20.60 -11.35
C GLU A 197 4.97 -19.16 -11.86
N SER A 198 4.09 -18.26 -11.43
CA SER A 198 4.19 -16.83 -11.77
C SER A 198 5.53 -16.25 -11.33
N THR A 199 6.01 -15.24 -12.09
CA THR A 199 7.28 -14.57 -11.79
C THR A 199 7.28 -13.98 -10.39
N ILE A 200 6.17 -13.39 -9.95
CA ILE A 200 6.07 -12.75 -8.63
C ILE A 200 6.24 -13.76 -7.48
N LEU A 201 5.60 -14.94 -7.58
CA LEU A 201 5.73 -16.01 -6.58
C LEU A 201 7.09 -16.71 -6.66
N ALA A 202 7.68 -16.83 -7.84
CA ALA A 202 9.02 -17.37 -7.99
C ALA A 202 10.06 -16.45 -7.30
N LEU A 203 9.95 -15.14 -7.50
CA LEU A 203 10.79 -14.14 -6.83
C LEU A 203 10.58 -14.15 -5.33
N GLU A 204 9.34 -14.27 -4.86
CA GLU A 204 9.03 -14.36 -3.43
C GLU A 204 9.70 -15.58 -2.80
N ARG A 205 9.53 -16.76 -3.42
CA ARG A 205 10.14 -18.01 -2.94
C ARG A 205 11.66 -17.89 -2.86
N GLN A 206 12.28 -17.33 -3.89
CA GLN A 206 13.73 -17.25 -4.01
C GLN A 206 14.35 -16.19 -3.08
N LEU A 207 13.69 -15.06 -2.89
CA LEU A 207 14.30 -13.89 -2.26
C LEU A 207 13.75 -13.58 -0.86
N LEU A 208 12.54 -14.03 -0.54
CA LEU A 208 11.95 -13.86 0.79
C LEU A 208 11.89 -15.20 1.53
N VAL A 209 11.21 -16.20 0.98
CA VAL A 209 10.97 -17.48 1.69
C VAL A 209 12.25 -18.26 1.94
N ALA A 210 13.13 -18.34 0.93
CA ALA A 210 14.44 -18.97 1.09
C ALA A 210 15.33 -18.27 2.14
N ASN A 211 15.02 -17.02 2.49
CA ASN A 211 15.71 -16.24 3.52
C ASN A 211 14.93 -16.20 4.85
N GLY A 212 13.93 -17.06 5.04
CA GLY A 212 13.25 -17.26 6.32
C GLY A 212 11.96 -16.46 6.51
N LEU A 213 11.54 -15.64 5.52
CA LEU A 213 10.23 -14.98 5.59
C LEU A 213 9.11 -15.97 5.28
N LYS A 214 7.93 -15.72 5.85
CA LYS A 214 6.73 -16.52 5.56
C LYS A 214 6.26 -16.23 4.13
N ALA A 215 5.81 -17.28 3.44
CA ALA A 215 5.11 -17.13 2.17
C ALA A 215 3.82 -16.32 2.39
N ASN A 216 3.57 -15.38 1.50
CA ASN A 216 2.48 -14.44 1.58
C ASN A 216 1.22 -15.03 0.95
N ALA A 217 0.22 -15.30 1.79
CA ALA A 217 -1.03 -15.89 1.34
C ALA A 217 -1.86 -14.95 0.44
N GLU A 218 -1.77 -13.63 0.65
CA GLU A 218 -2.50 -12.64 -0.15
C GLU A 218 -1.92 -12.57 -1.57
N LEU A 219 -0.59 -12.51 -1.68
CA LEU A 219 0.15 -12.55 -2.94
C LEU A 219 -0.16 -13.84 -3.72
N ALA A 220 -0.15 -14.98 -3.03
CA ALA A 220 -0.52 -16.27 -3.62
C ALA A 220 -1.98 -16.29 -4.11
N ALA A 221 -2.91 -15.69 -3.37
CA ALA A 221 -4.32 -15.62 -3.77
C ALA A 221 -4.52 -14.75 -5.02
N VAL A 222 -3.74 -13.68 -5.19
CA VAL A 222 -3.80 -12.82 -6.39
C VAL A 222 -3.16 -13.49 -7.60
N ALA A 223 -1.98 -14.11 -7.43
CA ALA A 223 -1.25 -14.75 -8.53
C ALA A 223 -1.84 -16.11 -8.94
N ASN A 224 -2.48 -16.81 -8.00
CA ASN A 224 -3.11 -18.12 -8.21
C ASN A 224 -4.51 -18.15 -7.57
N PRO A 225 -5.48 -17.42 -8.15
CA PRO A 225 -6.84 -17.40 -7.61
C PRO A 225 -7.40 -18.81 -7.62
N ALA A 226 -7.95 -19.24 -6.47
CA ALA A 226 -8.61 -20.53 -6.37
C ALA A 226 -9.67 -20.66 -7.48
N PRO A 227 -9.85 -21.86 -8.09
CA PRO A 227 -10.90 -22.05 -9.09
C PRO A 227 -12.23 -21.57 -8.51
N VAL A 228 -12.89 -20.63 -9.19
CA VAL A 228 -14.24 -20.20 -8.81
C VAL A 228 -15.10 -21.47 -8.79
N PRO A 229 -15.75 -21.81 -7.66
CA PRO A 229 -16.65 -22.95 -7.63
C PRO A 229 -17.63 -22.82 -8.79
N ALA A 230 -17.74 -23.86 -9.62
CA ALA A 230 -18.71 -23.87 -10.69
C ALA A 230 -20.08 -23.46 -10.11
N PRO A 231 -20.85 -22.57 -10.78
CA PRO A 231 -22.16 -22.20 -10.28
C PRO A 231 -22.92 -23.46 -9.90
N GLY A 232 -23.29 -23.59 -8.63
CA GLY A 232 -24.13 -24.70 -8.20
C GLY A 232 -25.39 -24.74 -9.06
N PRO A 233 -26.05 -25.92 -9.20
CA PRO A 233 -27.33 -25.97 -9.89
C PRO A 233 -28.23 -24.87 -9.30
N TYR A 234 -28.69 -23.94 -10.15
CA TYR A 234 -29.58 -22.87 -9.73
C TYR A 234 -30.70 -23.50 -8.88
N PRO A 235 -31.02 -22.96 -7.69
CA PRO A 235 -32.15 -23.46 -6.94
C PRO A 235 -33.37 -23.44 -7.86
N VAL A 236 -33.98 -24.61 -8.05
CA VAL A 236 -35.24 -24.74 -8.80
C VAL A 236 -36.18 -23.69 -8.22
N ALA A 237 -36.62 -22.74 -9.05
CA ALA A 237 -37.48 -21.67 -8.60
C ALA A 237 -38.65 -22.28 -7.81
N LEU A 238 -38.85 -21.83 -6.57
CA LEU A 238 -40.03 -22.20 -5.81
C LEU A 238 -41.26 -21.84 -6.65
N PRO A 239 -42.32 -22.67 -6.67
CA PRO A 239 -43.54 -22.34 -7.39
C PRO A 239 -44.02 -20.96 -6.94
N VAL A 240 -44.13 -20.03 -7.90
CA VAL A 240 -44.61 -18.67 -7.65
C VAL A 240 -45.98 -18.76 -7.00
N PRO A 241 -46.19 -18.20 -5.80
CA PRO A 241 -47.50 -18.16 -5.17
C PRO A 241 -48.50 -17.50 -6.11
N ALA A 242 -49.73 -18.03 -6.19
CA ALA A 242 -50.79 -17.44 -7.00
C ALA A 242 -50.96 -15.94 -6.64
N PRO A 243 -51.16 -15.05 -7.63
CA PRO A 243 -51.34 -13.63 -7.36
C PRO A 243 -52.49 -13.40 -6.39
N ALA A 244 -52.25 -12.55 -5.37
CA ALA A 244 -53.32 -12.11 -4.49
C ALA A 244 -54.41 -11.37 -5.31
N PRO A 245 -55.70 -11.53 -4.98
CA PRO A 245 -56.77 -10.83 -5.67
C PRO A 245 -56.57 -9.31 -5.58
N ILE A 246 -56.70 -8.64 -6.72
CA ILE A 246 -56.54 -7.19 -6.85
C ILE A 246 -57.63 -6.49 -6.01
N PRO A 247 -57.27 -5.59 -5.07
CA PRO A 247 -58.25 -4.80 -4.34
C PRO A 247 -59.09 -3.91 -5.27
N ALA A 248 -60.36 -3.71 -4.92
CA ALA A 248 -61.26 -2.85 -5.69
C ALA A 248 -60.71 -1.40 -5.80
N PRO A 249 -60.92 -0.71 -6.93
CA PRO A 249 -60.40 0.64 -7.12
C PRO A 249 -61.00 1.62 -6.10
N VAL A 250 -60.12 2.38 -5.44
CA VAL A 250 -60.50 3.48 -4.55
C VAL A 250 -61.03 4.65 -5.40
N PRO A 251 -62.15 5.30 -5.03
CA PRO A 251 -62.66 6.47 -5.75
C PRO A 251 -61.64 7.62 -5.81
N ALA A 252 -61.49 8.22 -6.99
CA ALA A 252 -60.56 9.32 -7.22
C ALA A 252 -60.94 10.56 -6.40
N LEU A 253 -59.97 11.14 -5.69
CA LEU A 253 -60.13 12.41 -4.99
C LEU A 253 -60.13 13.58 -6.00
N ALA A 254 -60.88 14.64 -5.67
CA ALA A 254 -61.00 15.84 -6.48
C ALA A 254 -59.65 16.56 -6.71
N PRO A 255 -59.45 17.22 -7.87
CA PRO A 255 -58.18 17.83 -8.20
C PRO A 255 -57.85 19.03 -7.30
N VAL A 256 -56.60 19.06 -6.81
CA VAL A 256 -56.03 20.16 -6.04
C VAL A 256 -55.69 21.33 -6.97
N PRO A 257 -55.98 22.60 -6.61
CA PRO A 257 -55.64 23.76 -7.43
C PRO A 257 -54.12 23.92 -7.62
N ALA A 258 -53.73 24.40 -8.81
CA ALA A 258 -52.33 24.62 -9.17
C ALA A 258 -51.67 25.74 -8.32
N PRO A 259 -50.39 25.60 -7.94
CA PRO A 259 -49.68 26.63 -7.20
C PRO A 259 -49.33 27.84 -8.08
N ILE A 260 -49.32 29.02 -7.48
CA ILE A 260 -48.93 30.30 -8.09
C ILE A 260 -47.41 30.31 -8.32
N PRO A 261 -46.91 30.71 -9.50
CA PRO A 261 -45.47 30.74 -9.77
C PRO A 261 -44.76 31.82 -8.95
N THR A 262 -43.64 31.45 -8.33
CA THR A 262 -42.70 32.35 -7.66
C THR A 262 -41.82 33.11 -8.67
N PRO A 263 -41.43 34.36 -8.39
CA PRO A 263 -40.60 35.15 -9.29
C PRO A 263 -39.15 34.63 -9.37
N THR A 264 -38.61 34.62 -10.59
CA THR A 264 -37.25 34.21 -10.93
C THR A 264 -36.20 35.15 -10.33
N PRO A 265 -35.14 34.65 -9.66
CA PRO A 265 -34.03 35.48 -9.19
C PRO A 265 -33.19 36.04 -10.35
N ALA A 266 -32.61 37.23 -10.16
CA ALA A 266 -31.67 37.85 -11.09
C ALA A 266 -30.34 37.06 -11.19
N PRO A 267 -29.64 37.11 -12.34
CA PRO A 267 -28.41 36.34 -12.55
C PRO A 267 -27.25 36.84 -11.67
N VAL A 268 -26.54 35.90 -11.04
CA VAL A 268 -25.30 36.14 -10.30
C VAL A 268 -24.12 36.23 -11.31
N PRO A 269 -23.18 37.18 -11.17
CA PRO A 269 -22.00 37.25 -12.02
C PRO A 269 -21.10 36.02 -11.87
N ALA A 270 -20.53 35.56 -12.99
CA ALA A 270 -19.63 34.40 -13.02
C ALA A 270 -18.29 34.67 -12.28
N PRO A 271 -17.72 33.67 -11.58
CA PRO A 271 -16.39 33.79 -11.00
C PRO A 271 -15.31 33.89 -12.10
N ILE A 272 -14.34 34.77 -11.89
CA ILE A 272 -13.13 34.86 -12.71
C ILE A 272 -12.19 33.74 -12.24
N VAL A 273 -11.94 32.76 -13.12
CA VAL A 273 -11.00 31.66 -12.88
C VAL A 273 -9.59 32.13 -13.27
N PRO A 274 -8.57 32.01 -12.40
CA PRO A 274 -7.18 32.23 -12.82
C PRO A 274 -6.72 31.12 -13.77
N ALA A 275 -5.90 31.49 -14.75
CA ALA A 275 -5.35 30.59 -15.75
C ALA A 275 -4.54 29.45 -15.11
N SER A 276 -4.85 28.21 -15.50
CA SER A 276 -4.02 27.02 -15.23
C SER A 276 -2.62 27.19 -15.81
N PRO A 277 -1.55 26.85 -15.09
CA PRO A 277 -0.24 26.72 -15.68
C PRO A 277 -0.16 25.47 -16.58
N SER A 278 0.18 25.75 -17.83
CA SER A 278 0.85 24.96 -18.86
C SER A 278 0.89 23.43 -18.74
N SER A 279 0.31 22.82 -19.77
CA SER A 279 0.52 21.45 -20.25
C SER A 279 1.98 20.99 -20.17
N VAL A 280 2.20 19.89 -19.45
CA VAL A 280 3.35 19.00 -19.64
C VAL A 280 3.33 18.50 -21.10
N PRO A 281 4.44 18.57 -21.87
CA PRO A 281 4.46 18.04 -23.22
C PRO A 281 4.41 16.51 -23.18
N ALA A 282 3.50 15.92 -23.97
CA ALA A 282 3.53 14.50 -24.29
C ALA A 282 4.84 14.12 -25.01
N PRO A 283 5.45 12.96 -24.73
CA PRO A 283 6.62 12.52 -25.47
C PRO A 283 6.25 12.17 -26.91
N ALA A 284 7.13 12.57 -27.84
CA ALA A 284 6.97 12.34 -29.26
C ALA A 284 7.03 10.84 -29.61
N SER A 285 6.03 10.38 -30.36
CA SER A 285 5.98 9.08 -31.03
C SER A 285 7.19 8.91 -31.96
N GLY A 286 8.08 7.95 -31.66
CA GLY A 286 9.09 7.49 -32.62
C GLY A 286 10.46 7.07 -32.09
N ALA A 287 10.64 6.84 -30.78
CA ALA A 287 11.90 6.35 -30.21
C ALA A 287 11.68 5.05 -29.44
N THR A 288 12.66 4.14 -29.46
CA THR A 288 12.76 3.04 -28.50
C THR A 288 12.53 3.60 -27.09
N LYS A 289 11.57 3.03 -26.34
CA LYS A 289 11.10 3.59 -25.06
C LYS A 289 12.29 3.96 -24.15
N PRO A 290 12.32 5.18 -23.57
CA PRO A 290 13.40 5.62 -22.69
C PRO A 290 13.42 4.82 -21.38
N TRP A 291 14.46 5.04 -20.58
CA TRP A 291 14.74 4.39 -19.29
C TRP A 291 13.60 4.60 -18.30
N ILE A 292 13.28 3.60 -17.48
CA ILE A 292 12.48 3.79 -16.26
C ILE A 292 13.46 4.06 -15.12
N VAL A 293 13.29 5.20 -14.46
CA VAL A 293 14.03 5.55 -13.26
C VAL A 293 13.22 5.06 -12.05
N VAL A 294 13.73 4.04 -11.37
CA VAL A 294 13.10 3.43 -10.20
C VAL A 294 13.81 3.87 -8.93
N THR A 295 13.03 4.36 -7.97
CA THR A 295 13.56 4.72 -6.66
C THR A 295 13.48 3.54 -5.69
N PHE A 296 14.56 3.25 -4.95
CA PHE A 296 14.63 2.16 -3.94
C PHE A 296 15.26 2.61 -2.61
N ALA A 297 14.90 1.88 -1.55
CA ALA A 297 15.63 1.82 -0.29
C ALA A 297 16.68 0.69 -0.33
N ILE A 298 17.84 0.89 0.29
CA ILE A 298 18.89 -0.13 0.36
C ILE A 298 18.52 -1.17 1.42
N THR A 299 18.29 -2.42 1.02
CA THR A 299 18.23 -3.56 1.95
C THR A 299 19.46 -4.46 1.77
N PHE A 300 20.17 -4.70 2.87
CA PHE A 300 21.14 -5.78 2.99
C PHE A 300 20.56 -6.81 3.97
N ILE A 301 20.43 -8.07 3.52
CA ILE A 301 20.49 -9.21 4.43
C ILE A 301 21.59 -10.12 3.90
N ILE A 302 22.73 -10.11 4.58
CA ILE A 302 23.71 -11.19 4.49
C ILE A 302 24.12 -11.56 5.91
N GLY A 303 23.65 -12.71 6.37
CA GLY A 303 24.43 -13.63 7.20
C GLY A 303 24.41 -13.42 8.71
N ALA A 304 23.90 -14.45 9.38
CA ALA A 304 24.23 -14.89 10.73
C ALA A 304 25.52 -14.28 11.33
N PHE A 305 25.36 -13.48 12.39
CA PHE A 305 26.43 -13.25 13.35
C PHE A 305 26.21 -14.17 14.56
N ALA A 306 26.88 -15.33 14.52
CA ALA A 306 27.29 -16.00 15.73
C ALA A 306 28.30 -15.09 16.44
N PHE A 307 27.95 -14.58 17.62
CA PHE A 307 28.95 -14.13 18.59
C PHE A 307 28.91 -15.07 19.79
N GLY A 308 29.95 -15.90 19.87
CA GLY A 308 30.31 -16.55 21.12
C GLY A 308 31.00 -15.53 22.02
N VAL A 309 30.61 -15.53 23.29
CA VAL A 309 31.50 -15.51 24.45
C VAL A 309 30.91 -16.48 25.48
#